data_AF-A0A496S669-F1
#
_entry.id   AF-A0A496S669-F1
#
_cell.length_a   1.000
_cell.length_b   1.000
_cell.length_c   1.000
_cell.angle_alpha   90.00
_cell.angle_beta   90.00
_cell.angle_gamma   90.00
#
_symmetry.space_group_name_H-M   'P 1'
#
loop_
_entity.id
_entity.type
_entity.pdbx_description
1 polymer ?
#
loop_
_entity_poly.entity_id
_entity_poly.type
_entity_poly.pdbx_seq_one_letter_code
_entity_poly.pdbx_strand_id
1 'polypeptide(L)'
;MNCKKIKKLIQLYIDQEIDSEKTQVLKEHLKTCASCQREVNTLVSLKKLISSQEKITTSQDFIAKVIEKIRKQEILKMNLEGAAKRLIPLPLALGLVTFIYLGSLQIRKENFLEEYLLSALDEREVSLFIDREIYEELF
;
A
#
# COMPACT_ATOMS: atom_id res chain seq x y z
N MET A 1 20.11 -35.36 33.47
CA MET A 1 19.61 -34.28 32.58
C MET A 1 18.73 -34.84 31.47
N ASN A 2 17.75 -34.06 30.99
CA ASN A 2 16.79 -34.47 29.95
C ASN A 2 17.39 -34.26 28.54
N CYS A 3 17.54 -35.33 27.77
CA CYS A 3 18.11 -35.32 26.41
C CYS A 3 17.38 -34.34 25.46
N LYS A 4 16.08 -34.10 25.65
CA LYS A 4 15.29 -33.18 24.83
C LYS A 4 15.73 -31.72 25.00
N LYS A 5 16.13 -31.32 26.21
CA LYS A 5 16.70 -29.98 26.47
C LYS A 5 18.11 -29.88 25.88
N ILE A 6 18.90 -30.94 26.02
CA ILE A 6 20.26 -31.01 25.48
C ILE A 6 20.29 -30.88 23.96
N LYS A 7 19.36 -31.51 23.23
CA LYS A 7 19.26 -31.37 21.78
C LYS A 7 19.18 -29.92 21.29
N LYS A 8 18.49 -29.04 22.04
CA LYS A 8 18.46 -27.60 21.73
C LYS A 8 19.83 -26.95 21.94
N LEU A 9 20.52 -27.31 23.01
CA LEU A 9 21.89 -26.83 23.27
C LEU A 9 22.88 -27.34 22.22
N ILE A 10 22.68 -28.56 21.70
CA ILE A 10 23.48 -29.11 20.60
C ILE A 10 23.36 -28.21 19.36
N GLN A 11 22.15 -27.79 18.98
CA GLN A 11 21.96 -26.89 17.83
C GLN A 11 22.72 -25.57 18.02
N LEU A 12 22.52 -24.90 19.16
CA LEU A 12 23.24 -23.67 19.49
C LEU A 12 24.78 -23.86 19.50
N TYR A 13 25.25 -25.01 19.97
CA TYR A 13 26.67 -25.35 19.96
C TYR A 13 27.22 -25.51 18.53
N ILE A 14 26.47 -26.14 17.63
CA ILE A 14 26.85 -26.28 16.22
C ILE A 14 26.91 -24.90 15.54
N ASP A 15 26.00 -24.00 15.86
CA ASP A 15 25.92 -22.65 15.29
C ASP A 15 26.90 -21.65 15.93
N GLN A 16 27.61 -22.06 17.00
CA GLN A 16 28.51 -21.21 17.80
C GLN A 16 27.78 -20.08 18.55
N GLU A 17 26.50 -20.27 18.87
CA GLU A 17 25.63 -19.32 19.58
C GLU A 17 25.33 -19.72 21.03
N ILE A 18 26.08 -20.67 21.58
CA ILE A 18 25.92 -21.15 22.95
C ILE A 18 26.81 -20.38 23.93
N ASP A 19 26.23 -19.93 25.05
CA ASP A 19 26.99 -19.30 26.14
C ASP A 19 27.83 -20.30 26.94
N SER A 20 28.75 -19.79 27.75
CA SER A 20 29.71 -20.59 28.52
C SER A 20 29.05 -21.50 29.56
N GLU A 21 28.01 -21.02 30.24
CA GLU A 21 27.27 -21.77 31.25
C GLU A 21 26.56 -22.97 30.62
N LYS A 22 25.79 -22.74 29.54
CA LYS A 22 25.10 -23.81 28.80
C LYS A 22 26.08 -24.76 28.13
N THR A 23 27.26 -24.29 27.73
CA THR A 23 28.32 -25.15 27.19
C THR A 23 28.81 -26.15 28.23
N GLN A 24 28.99 -25.72 29.48
CA GLN A 24 29.42 -26.61 30.55
C GLN A 24 28.35 -27.67 30.85
N VAL A 25 27.10 -27.24 30.96
CA VAL A 25 25.93 -28.11 31.11
C VAL A 25 25.84 -29.16 29.98
N LEU A 26 26.05 -28.73 28.73
CA LEU A 26 26.10 -29.63 27.59
C LEU A 26 27.24 -30.66 27.73
N LYS A 27 28.47 -30.20 28.03
CA LYS A 27 29.65 -31.08 28.19
C LYS A 27 29.46 -32.12 29.28
N GLU A 28 28.88 -31.74 30.41
CA GLU A 28 28.60 -32.68 31.51
C GLU A 28 27.62 -33.77 31.09
N HIS A 29 26.59 -33.42 30.31
CA HIS A 29 25.67 -34.42 29.78
C HIS A 29 26.33 -35.34 28.75
N LEU A 30 27.16 -34.82 27.85
CA LEU A 30 27.83 -35.62 26.82
C LEU A 30 28.79 -36.66 27.40
N LYS A 31 29.30 -36.45 28.63
CA LYS A 31 30.11 -37.46 29.35
C LYS A 31 29.31 -38.68 29.78
N THR A 32 28.00 -38.55 29.96
CA THR A 32 27.14 -39.59 30.55
C THR A 32 26.11 -40.15 29.58
N CYS A 33 25.84 -39.45 28.46
CA CYS A 33 24.83 -39.85 27.50
C CYS A 33 25.43 -40.14 26.11
N ALA A 34 25.60 -41.43 25.81
CA ALA A 34 26.12 -41.89 24.53
C ALA A 34 25.25 -41.48 23.32
N SER A 35 23.92 -41.41 23.47
CA SER A 35 23.04 -41.03 22.36
C SER A 35 23.26 -39.58 21.94
N CYS A 36 23.33 -38.65 22.90
CA CYS A 36 23.57 -37.24 22.62
C CYS A 36 25.01 -36.99 22.15
N GLN A 37 25.98 -37.77 22.64
CA GLN A 37 27.36 -37.73 22.14
C GLN A 37 27.45 -38.12 20.66
N ARG A 38 26.78 -39.20 20.25
CA ARG A 38 26.70 -39.60 18.83
C ARG A 38 26.09 -38.50 17.98
N GLU A 39 24.98 -37.92 18.44
CA GLU A 39 24.27 -36.85 17.72
C GLU A 39 25.16 -35.62 17.46
N VAL A 40 25.87 -35.13 18.49
CA VAL A 40 26.83 -34.02 18.33
C VAL A 40 27.91 -34.38 17.32
N ASN A 41 28.51 -35.56 17.45
CA ASN A 41 29.61 -35.99 16.57
C ASN A 41 29.15 -36.10 15.11
N THR A 42 27.96 -36.63 14.86
CA THR A 42 27.36 -36.69 13.53
C THR A 42 27.17 -35.30 12.94
N LEU A 43 26.58 -34.37 13.71
CA LEU A 43 26.34 -33.00 13.23
C LEU A 43 27.64 -32.22 12.98
N VAL A 44 28.63 -32.35 13.85
CA VAL A 44 29.96 -31.74 13.65
C VAL A 44 30.63 -32.29 12.38
N SER A 45 30.53 -33.60 12.16
CA SER A 45 31.10 -34.23 10.97
C SER A 45 30.41 -33.76 9.69
N LEU A 46 29.07 -33.68 9.69
CA LEU A 46 28.31 -33.12 8.57
C LEU A 46 28.68 -31.67 8.29
N LYS A 47 28.78 -30.82 9.32
CA LYS A 47 29.21 -29.42 9.16
C LYS A 47 30.60 -29.32 8.52
N LYS A 48 31.54 -30.18 8.94
CA LYS A 48 32.89 -30.24 8.35
C LYS A 48 32.85 -30.64 6.88
N LEU A 49 32.07 -31.67 6.51
CA LEU A 49 31.92 -32.12 5.12
C LEU A 49 31.33 -31.05 4.21
N ILE A 50 30.34 -30.29 4.70
CA ILE A 50 29.76 -29.16 3.95
C ILE A 50 30.78 -28.02 3.84
N SER A 51 31.51 -27.73 4.91
CA SER A 51 32.49 -26.63 4.94
C SER A 51 33.76 -26.93 4.15
N SER A 52 34.08 -28.21 3.90
CA SER A 52 35.20 -28.63 3.07
C SER A 52 34.91 -28.56 1.56
N GLN A 53 33.67 -28.28 1.17
CA GLN A 53 33.35 -28.01 -0.24
C GLN A 53 34.03 -26.72 -0.69
N GLU A 54 34.36 -26.67 -1.98
CA GLU A 54 35.00 -25.51 -2.58
C GLU A 54 34.14 -24.26 -2.33
N LYS A 55 34.74 -23.25 -1.68
CA LYS A 55 34.07 -21.97 -1.49
C LYS A 55 33.86 -21.36 -2.86
N ILE A 56 32.59 -21.12 -3.21
CA ILE A 56 32.25 -20.44 -4.46
C ILE A 56 32.96 -19.08 -4.45
N THR A 57 33.95 -18.93 -5.32
CA THR A 57 34.63 -17.66 -5.53
C THR A 57 33.70 -16.78 -6.35
N THR A 58 33.11 -15.78 -5.71
CA THR A 58 32.30 -14.80 -6.42
C THR A 58 33.22 -13.83 -7.18
N SER A 59 32.80 -13.36 -8.36
CA SER A 59 33.48 -12.27 -9.03
C SER A 59 33.61 -11.05 -8.11
N GLN A 60 34.70 -10.28 -8.22
CA GLN A 60 34.92 -9.07 -7.40
C GLN A 60 33.74 -8.08 -7.47
N ASP A 61 33.03 -8.05 -8.61
CA ASP A 61 31.89 -7.16 -8.83
C ASP A 61 30.54 -7.71 -8.36
N PHE A 62 30.48 -8.89 -7.76
CA PHE A 62 29.20 -9.53 -7.40
C PHE A 62 28.39 -8.64 -6.45
N ILE A 63 29.04 -8.13 -5.40
CA ILE A 63 28.42 -7.23 -4.43
C ILE A 63 27.94 -5.94 -5.11
N ALA A 64 28.77 -5.36 -5.99
CA ALA A 64 28.40 -4.16 -6.73
C ALA A 64 27.14 -4.39 -7.58
N LYS A 65 27.08 -5.49 -8.33
CA LYS A 65 25.93 -5.87 -9.16
C LYS A 65 24.67 -6.14 -8.35
N VAL A 66 24.80 -6.76 -7.16
CA VAL A 66 23.67 -6.99 -6.26
C VAL A 66 23.11 -5.68 -5.72
N ILE A 67 23.99 -4.79 -5.23
CA ILE A 67 23.60 -3.47 -4.73
C ILE A 67 22.92 -2.64 -5.83
N GLU A 68 23.46 -2.66 -7.04
CA GLU A 68 22.87 -1.95 -8.18
C GLU A 68 21.45 -2.45 -8.49
N LYS A 69 21.24 -3.77 -8.50
CA LYS A 69 19.90 -4.36 -8.72
C LYS A 69 18.91 -3.96 -7.64
N ILE A 70 19.32 -3.94 -6.37
CA ILE A 70 18.46 -3.52 -5.26
C ILE A 70 18.04 -2.05 -5.43
N ARG A 71 19.01 -1.15 -5.68
CA ARG A 71 18.73 0.28 -5.89
C ARG A 71 17.81 0.54 -7.07
N LYS A 72 18.02 -0.17 -8.19
CA LYS A 72 17.18 -0.01 -9.38
C LYS A 72 15.71 -0.36 -9.10
N GLN A 73 15.46 -1.37 -8.28
CA GLN A 73 14.10 -1.75 -7.90
C GLN A 73 13.42 -0.71 -6.99
N GLU A 74 14.15 -0.04 -6.12
CA GLU A 74 13.61 1.01 -5.25
C GLU A 74 13.25 2.28 -6.04
N ILE A 75 14.12 2.71 -6.96
CA ILE A 75 13.91 3.92 -7.78
C ILE A 75 12.66 3.77 -8.67
N LEU A 76 12.43 2.60 -9.25
CA LEU A 76 11.26 2.34 -10.09
C LEU A 76 9.94 2.47 -9.31
N LYS A 77 9.92 2.07 -8.03
CA LYS A 77 8.72 2.21 -7.17
C LYS A 77 8.45 3.66 -6.80
N MET A 78 9.47 4.46 -6.50
CA MET A 78 9.30 5.86 -6.12
C MET A 78 8.77 6.75 -7.26
N ASN A 79 9.17 6.49 -8.51
CA ASN A 79 8.76 7.31 -9.65
C ASN A 79 7.27 7.18 -10.02
N LEU A 80 6.68 5.99 -9.84
CA LEU A 80 5.26 5.76 -10.15
C LEU A 80 4.34 6.44 -9.13
N GLU A 81 4.63 6.29 -7.83
CA GLU A 81 3.78 6.84 -6.77
C GLU A 81 3.89 8.38 -6.67
N GLY A 82 5.08 8.94 -6.89
CA GLY A 82 5.30 10.38 -6.84
C GLY A 82 4.71 11.16 -8.02
N ALA A 83 4.77 10.60 -9.23
CA ALA A 83 4.21 11.22 -10.43
C ALA A 83 2.67 11.22 -10.41
N ALA A 84 2.06 10.10 -9.99
CA ALA A 84 0.61 9.98 -9.88
C ALA A 84 0.03 11.03 -8.91
N LYS A 85 0.61 11.16 -7.71
CA LYS A 85 0.13 12.12 -6.69
C LYS A 85 0.28 13.60 -7.11
N ARG A 86 1.18 13.93 -8.04
CA ARG A 86 1.40 15.31 -8.52
C ARG A 86 0.49 15.73 -9.69
N LEU A 87 0.04 14.79 -10.53
CA LEU A 87 -0.78 15.09 -11.72
C LEU A 87 -2.29 14.97 -11.49
N ILE A 88 -2.72 14.29 -10.42
CA ILE A 88 -4.14 14.13 -10.08
C ILE A 88 -4.87 15.43 -9.65
N PRO A 89 -4.28 16.39 -8.91
CA PRO A 89 -5.05 17.51 -8.36
C PRO A 89 -5.46 18.57 -9.39
N LEU A 90 -4.72 18.69 -10.52
CA LEU A 90 -4.93 19.75 -11.51
C LEU A 90 -6.16 19.54 -12.42
N PRO A 91 -6.36 18.38 -13.07
CA PRO A 91 -7.56 18.16 -13.91
C PRO A 91 -8.84 18.06 -13.08
N LEU A 92 -8.76 17.61 -11.83
CA LEU A 92 -9.91 17.48 -10.93
C LEU A 92 -10.47 18.85 -10.53
N ALA A 93 -9.60 19.80 -10.19
CA ALA A 93 -9.99 21.17 -9.85
C ALA A 93 -10.59 21.91 -11.06
N LEU A 94 -9.99 21.76 -12.25
CA LEU A 94 -10.52 22.33 -13.49
C LEU A 94 -11.91 21.76 -13.83
N GLY A 95 -12.11 20.45 -13.67
CA GLY A 95 -13.41 19.80 -13.89
C GLY A 95 -14.52 20.28 -12.94
N LEU A 96 -14.20 20.49 -11.65
CA LEU A 96 -15.17 21.01 -10.68
C LEU A 96 -15.57 22.45 -11.00
N VAL A 97 -14.61 23.31 -11.37
CA VAL A 97 -14.90 24.71 -11.73
C VAL A 97 -15.75 24.80 -12.99
N THR A 98 -15.45 24.00 -14.03
CA THR A 98 -16.26 23.98 -15.25
C THR A 98 -17.66 23.43 -15.00
N PHE A 99 -17.80 22.40 -14.17
CA PHE A 99 -19.11 21.87 -13.78
C PHE A 99 -19.95 22.88 -13.02
N ILE A 100 -19.37 23.59 -12.04
CA ILE A 100 -20.04 24.65 -11.29
C ILE A 100 -20.46 25.79 -12.22
N TYR A 101 -19.57 26.21 -13.13
CA TYR A 101 -19.86 27.27 -14.10
C TYR A 101 -21.02 26.89 -15.04
N LEU A 102 -20.98 25.69 -15.63
CA LEU A 102 -22.07 25.21 -16.49
C LEU A 102 -23.39 25.05 -15.73
N GLY A 103 -23.34 24.53 -14.50
CA GLY A 103 -24.52 24.44 -13.64
C GLY A 103 -25.12 25.82 -13.32
N SER A 104 -24.27 26.82 -13.04
CA SER A 104 -24.72 28.19 -12.81
C SER A 104 -25.39 28.82 -14.04
N LEU A 105 -24.96 28.46 -15.24
CA LEU A 105 -25.57 28.93 -16.49
C LEU A 105 -26.93 28.26 -16.74
N GLN A 106 -27.09 26.99 -16.35
CA GLN A 106 -28.36 26.26 -16.43
C GLN A 106 -29.41 26.91 -15.50
N ILE A 107 -29.04 27.16 -14.24
CA ILE A 107 -29.92 27.79 -13.23
C ILE A 107 -30.31 29.21 -13.66
N ARG A 108 -29.38 29.95 -14.27
CA ARG A 108 -29.66 31.30 -14.79
C ARG A 108 -30.67 31.30 -15.93
N LYS A 109 -30.67 30.28 -16.79
CA LYS A 109 -31.65 30.16 -17.89
C LYS A 109 -33.05 29.85 -17.38
N GLU A 110 -33.19 28.98 -16.38
CA GLU A 110 -34.50 28.66 -15.79
C GLU A 110 -35.14 29.90 -15.15
N ASN A 111 -34.38 30.63 -14.33
CA ASN A 111 -34.87 31.87 -13.70
C ASN A 111 -35.15 32.99 -14.72
N PHE A 112 -34.37 33.06 -15.81
CA PHE A 112 -34.54 34.07 -16.85
C PHE A 112 -35.80 33.83 -17.69
N LEU A 113 -36.19 32.57 -17.94
CA LEU A 113 -37.41 32.28 -18.70
C LEU A 113 -38.67 32.64 -17.89
N GLU A 114 -38.64 32.40 -16.58
CA GLU A 114 -39.75 32.75 -15.68
C GLU A 114 -39.91 34.27 -15.55
N GLU A 115 -38.80 35.00 -15.42
CA GLU A 115 -38.77 36.47 -15.40
C GLU A 115 -39.15 37.10 -16.77
N TYR A 116 -38.80 36.44 -17.88
CA TYR A 116 -39.22 36.84 -19.23
C TYR A 116 -40.70 36.56 -19.51
N LEU A 117 -41.23 35.43 -19.04
CA LEU A 117 -42.67 35.12 -19.16
C LEU A 117 -43.51 36.05 -18.30
N LEU A 118 -43.07 36.38 -17.08
CA LEU A 118 -43.74 37.32 -16.19
C LEU A 118 -43.73 38.76 -16.74
N SER A 119 -42.65 39.18 -17.39
CA SER A 119 -42.58 40.49 -18.05
C SER A 119 -43.27 40.54 -19.41
N ALA A 120 -43.38 39.42 -20.12
CA ALA A 120 -44.16 39.31 -21.36
C ALA A 120 -45.68 39.23 -21.12
N LEU A 121 -46.10 38.90 -19.89
CA LEU A 121 -47.51 38.78 -19.51
C LEU A 121 -48.15 40.07 -18.97
N ASP A 122 -47.46 41.21 -19.00
CA ASP A 122 -48.01 42.44 -18.41
C ASP A 122 -48.48 43.49 -19.44
N GLU A 123 -49.63 44.07 -19.06
CA GLU A 123 -50.35 45.26 -19.51
C GLU A 123 -51.44 45.22 -20.61
N ARG A 124 -51.62 44.21 -21.47
CA ARG A 124 -52.75 44.24 -22.45
C ARG A 124 -53.78 43.12 -22.39
N GLU A 125 -53.48 41.96 -21.82
CA GLU A 125 -54.44 40.84 -21.83
C GLU A 125 -55.29 40.72 -20.55
N VAL A 126 -54.81 41.24 -19.41
CA VAL A 126 -55.56 41.17 -18.14
C VAL A 126 -56.80 42.08 -18.16
N SER A 127 -56.75 43.23 -18.85
CA SER A 127 -57.91 44.10 -19.01
C SER A 127 -58.98 43.53 -19.95
N LEU A 128 -58.58 42.72 -20.94
CA LEU A 128 -59.51 42.07 -21.89
C LEU A 128 -60.32 40.93 -21.26
N PHE A 129 -59.83 40.31 -20.19
CA PHE A 129 -60.58 39.28 -19.47
C PHE A 129 -61.56 39.87 -18.45
N ILE A 130 -61.22 40.98 -17.79
CA ILE A 130 -62.11 41.63 -16.82
C ILE A 130 -63.28 42.34 -17.52
N ASP A 131 -63.08 42.92 -18.72
CA ASP A 131 -64.17 43.55 -19.46
C ASP A 131 -65.18 42.54 -20.06
N ARG A 132 -64.78 41.28 -20.29
CA ARG A 132 -65.67 40.29 -20.91
C ARG A 132 -66.67 39.66 -19.94
N GLU A 133 -66.31 39.57 -18.65
CA GLU A 133 -67.15 38.95 -17.63
C GLU A 133 -68.25 39.89 -17.09
N ILE A 134 -68.07 41.21 -17.25
CA ILE A 134 -69.06 42.22 -16.79
C ILE A 134 -70.21 42.41 -17.82
N TYR A 135 -70.02 42.03 -19.09
CA TYR A 135 -71.05 42.20 -20.13
C TYR A 135 -72.05 41.04 -20.25
N GLU A 136 -71.79 39.85 -19.68
CA GLU A 136 -72.75 38.73 -19.72
C GLU A 136 -73.74 38.67 -18.53
N GLU A 137 -73.56 39.47 -17.48
CA GLU A 137 -74.56 39.56 -16.39
C GLU A 137 -75.55 40.73 -16.55
N LEU A 138 -75.43 41.54 -17.61
CA LEU A 138 -76.31 42.72 -17.82
C LEU A 138 -77.11 42.71 -19.14
N PHE A 139 -77.17 41.59 -19.88
CA PHE A 139 -78.06 41.43 -21.03
C PHE A 139 -78.62 40.00 -21.18
#